data_AF-A0A524FLK1-F1
#
_entry.id   AF-A0A524FLK1-F1
#
_cell.length_a   1.000
_cell.length_b   1.000
_cell.length_c   1.000
_cell.angle_alpha   90.00
_cell.angle_beta   90.00
_cell.angle_gamma   90.00
#
_symmetry.space_group_name_H-M   'P 1'
#
loop_
_entity.id
_entity.type
_entity.pdbx_description
1 polymer ?
#
loop_
_entity_poly.entity_id
_entity_poly.type
_entity_poly.pdbx_seq_one_letter_code
_entity_poly.pdbx_strand_id
1 'polypeptide(L)'
;MPMSVHCHDDFGLATANTLTAIEEGVTFPQVCVNAYGERAGNAAFEEIVMALEELYGIDTGIKTERLYTLSKLVEKNFIVPLPLHKSISGDNAFTHSSGIHSHGQLTHSMTYEPISPSKVGRKREFHLGKFVGRHFVEYLLKMGGVKATPEQAREITERVKKTHEEQKKLQSHAAFENIKGDLRALRTGVSEREFWAIVFDVI
;
A
#
# COMPACT_ATOMS: atom_id res chain seq x y z
N MET A 1 27.54 24.29 -0.53
CA MET A 1 26.19 24.90 -0.62
C MET A 1 25.16 23.83 -0.30
N PRO A 2 24.03 24.16 0.36
CA PRO A 2 22.95 23.19 0.53
C PRO A 2 22.35 22.82 -0.83
N MET A 3 22.13 21.52 -1.06
CA MET A 3 21.55 20.98 -2.30
C MET A 3 20.18 20.38 -2.01
N SER A 4 19.27 20.45 -2.99
CA SER A 4 17.92 19.87 -2.93
C SER A 4 17.66 19.07 -4.20
N VAL A 5 16.78 18.07 -4.10
CA VAL A 5 16.31 17.26 -5.22
C VAL A 5 14.79 17.21 -5.22
N HIS A 6 14.19 17.22 -6.42
CA HIS A 6 12.76 17.06 -6.63
C HIS A 6 12.56 16.12 -7.81
N CYS A 7 12.02 14.92 -7.54
CA CYS A 7 11.83 13.89 -8.56
C CYS A 7 10.35 13.56 -8.75
N HIS A 8 9.91 13.60 -10.01
CA HIS A 8 8.62 13.07 -10.44
C HIS A 8 8.71 11.60 -10.83
N ASP A 9 7.59 10.89 -10.77
CA ASP A 9 7.53 9.43 -10.88
C ASP A 9 7.05 8.91 -12.24
N ASP A 10 7.20 9.68 -13.31
CA ASP A 10 6.71 9.34 -14.65
C ASP A 10 7.24 7.99 -15.19
N PHE A 11 8.41 7.55 -14.71
CA PHE A 11 9.02 6.26 -15.05
C PHE A 11 9.10 5.29 -13.86
N GLY A 12 8.46 5.60 -12.73
CA GLY A 12 8.54 4.78 -11.51
C GLY A 12 9.93 4.82 -10.83
N LEU A 13 10.67 5.91 -11.01
CA LEU A 13 12.05 6.08 -10.53
C LEU A 13 12.22 7.21 -9.51
N ALA A 14 11.16 7.89 -9.07
CA ALA A 14 11.28 9.05 -8.21
C ALA A 14 11.93 8.72 -6.86
N THR A 15 11.49 7.63 -6.23
CA THR A 15 12.06 7.15 -4.96
C THR A 15 13.54 6.80 -5.13
N ALA A 16 13.90 6.05 -6.17
CA ALA A 16 15.28 5.65 -6.44
C ALA A 16 16.20 6.86 -6.69
N ASN A 17 15.80 7.77 -7.58
CA ASN A 17 16.58 8.96 -7.89
C ASN A 17 16.76 9.88 -6.68
N THR A 18 15.73 9.99 -5.83
CA THR A 18 15.81 10.77 -4.59
C THR A 18 16.80 10.15 -3.60
N LEU A 19 16.79 8.82 -3.44
CA LEU A 19 17.76 8.13 -2.58
C LEU A 19 19.19 8.27 -3.12
N THR A 20 19.41 8.10 -4.42
CA THR A 20 20.72 8.32 -5.04
C THR A 20 21.22 9.76 -4.84
N ALA A 21 20.35 10.76 -4.96
CA ALA A 21 20.74 12.14 -4.67
C ALA A 21 21.18 12.32 -3.20
N ILE A 22 20.50 11.66 -2.26
CA ILE A 22 20.88 11.68 -0.84
C ILE A 22 22.24 11.00 -0.62
N GLU A 23 22.51 9.87 -1.29
CA GLU A 23 23.82 9.18 -1.28
C GLU A 23 24.94 10.10 -1.77
N GLU A 24 24.67 10.93 -2.78
CA GLU A 24 25.61 11.92 -3.34
C GLU A 24 25.68 13.23 -2.53
N GLY A 25 25.06 13.28 -1.35
CA GLY A 25 25.19 14.37 -0.39
C GLY A 25 24.10 15.44 -0.43
N VAL A 26 22.97 15.19 -1.10
CA VAL A 26 21.78 16.05 -1.01
C VAL A 26 21.14 15.92 0.38
N THR A 27 20.93 17.05 1.06
CA THR A 27 20.37 17.08 2.42
C THR A 27 18.92 17.59 2.49
N PHE A 28 18.34 18.05 1.37
CA PHE A 28 16.97 18.58 1.31
C PHE A 28 16.14 17.92 0.21
N PRO A 29 15.82 16.61 0.31
CA PRO A 29 14.93 15.94 -0.63
C PRO A 29 13.49 16.48 -0.52
N GLN A 30 12.86 16.77 -1.67
CA GLN A 30 11.44 17.11 -1.75
C GLN A 30 10.63 15.85 -2.04
N VAL A 31 9.61 15.63 -1.23
CA VAL A 31 8.77 14.43 -1.25
C VAL A 31 7.32 14.80 -0.98
N CYS A 32 6.39 13.91 -1.35
CA CYS A 32 4.97 14.09 -1.07
C CYS A 32 4.38 12.84 -0.42
N VAL A 33 3.54 13.03 0.59
CA VAL A 33 2.78 11.93 1.20
C VAL A 33 1.95 11.25 0.11
N ASN A 34 1.95 9.92 0.10
CA ASN A 34 1.22 9.11 -0.88
C ASN A 34 1.71 9.28 -2.33
N ALA A 35 2.88 9.91 -2.54
CA ALA A 35 3.39 10.26 -3.87
C ALA A 35 2.47 11.19 -4.68
N TYR A 36 1.54 11.91 -4.06
CA TYR A 36 0.68 12.83 -4.82
C TYR A 36 1.49 13.96 -5.47
N GLY A 37 0.97 14.43 -6.60
CA GLY A 37 1.63 15.43 -7.42
C GLY A 37 1.04 15.44 -8.81
N GLU A 38 1.64 16.21 -9.70
CA GLU A 38 1.24 16.22 -11.10
C GLU A 38 1.58 14.89 -11.79
N ARG A 39 0.79 14.55 -12.81
CA ARG A 39 1.02 13.38 -13.69
C ARG A 39 1.07 12.06 -12.89
N ALA A 40 2.24 11.41 -12.85
CA ALA A 40 2.47 10.17 -12.11
C ALA A 40 2.80 10.41 -10.63
N GLY A 41 2.95 11.68 -10.20
CA GLY A 41 3.24 12.03 -8.83
C GLY A 41 4.72 12.35 -8.58
N ASN A 42 5.08 12.33 -7.30
CA ASN A 42 6.40 12.68 -6.77
C ASN A 42 7.00 11.50 -6.00
N ALA A 43 8.27 11.61 -5.59
CA ALA A 43 8.86 10.68 -4.63
C ALA A 43 8.00 10.59 -3.35
N ALA A 44 7.65 9.37 -2.95
CA ALA A 44 6.76 9.12 -1.81
C ALA A 44 7.47 9.40 -0.49
N PHE A 45 6.91 10.29 0.33
CA PHE A 45 7.43 10.61 1.66
C PHE A 45 7.61 9.36 2.51
N GLU A 46 6.58 8.53 2.62
CA GLU A 46 6.63 7.33 3.47
C GLU A 46 7.64 6.28 2.98
N GLU A 47 7.94 6.23 1.68
CA GLU A 47 8.94 5.31 1.14
C GLU A 47 10.36 5.81 1.41
N ILE A 48 10.61 7.11 1.20
CA ILE A 48 11.91 7.72 1.47
C ILE A 48 12.26 7.63 2.94
N VAL A 49 11.31 7.95 3.83
CA VAL A 49 11.53 7.85 5.29
C VAL A 49 11.88 6.42 5.68
N MET A 50 11.07 5.44 5.26
CA MET A 50 11.32 4.04 5.63
C MET A 50 12.58 3.47 5.01
N ALA A 51 12.95 3.89 3.79
CA ALA A 51 14.21 3.51 3.18
C ALA A 51 15.39 4.06 4.00
N LEU A 52 15.38 5.36 4.35
CA LEU A 52 16.45 5.97 5.12
C LEU A 52 16.62 5.31 6.50
N GLU A 53 15.52 5.05 7.22
CA GLU A 53 15.60 4.44 8.55
C GLU A 53 15.98 2.95 8.51
N GLU A 54 15.37 2.16 7.62
CA GLU A 54 15.54 0.70 7.65
C GLU A 54 16.70 0.20 6.78
N LEU A 55 17.02 0.89 5.68
CA LEU A 55 18.04 0.44 4.73
C LEU A 55 19.35 1.19 4.90
N TYR A 56 19.29 2.51 5.17
CA TYR A 56 20.48 3.35 5.32
C TYR A 56 20.90 3.55 6.79
N GLY A 57 20.04 3.19 7.75
CA GLY A 57 20.32 3.40 9.18
C GLY A 57 20.41 4.88 9.56
N ILE A 58 19.75 5.75 8.79
CA ILE A 58 19.73 7.20 9.01
C ILE A 58 18.47 7.55 9.82
N ASP A 59 18.66 8.14 11.00
CA ASP A 59 17.56 8.69 11.80
C ASP A 59 17.00 9.95 11.13
N THR A 60 15.75 9.88 10.69
CA THR A 60 15.09 11.01 10.03
C THR A 60 14.43 11.96 11.04
N GLY A 61 14.33 11.57 12.32
CA GLY A 61 13.57 12.25 13.36
C GLY A 61 12.05 12.14 13.19
N ILE A 62 11.57 11.34 12.24
CA ILE A 62 10.15 11.19 11.93
C ILE A 62 9.57 10.06 12.77
N LYS A 63 8.37 10.30 13.30
CA LYS A 63 7.58 9.28 14.01
C LYS A 63 6.99 8.28 13.02
N THR A 64 7.80 7.29 12.62
CA THR A 64 7.47 6.29 11.59
C THR A 64 6.19 5.53 11.92
N GLU A 65 5.87 5.33 13.20
CA GLU A 65 4.65 4.69 13.67
C GLU A 65 3.35 5.47 13.35
N ARG A 66 3.46 6.70 12.84
CA ARG A 66 2.33 7.53 12.42
C ARG A 66 2.16 7.62 10.91
N LEU A 67 3.06 7.01 10.12
CA LEU A 67 3.07 7.11 8.65
C LEU A 67 1.75 6.62 8.04
N TYR A 68 1.24 5.47 8.46
CA TYR A 68 -0.02 4.96 7.93
C TYR A 68 -1.21 5.87 8.26
N THR A 69 -1.28 6.39 9.49
CA THR A 69 -2.33 7.34 9.87
C THR A 69 -2.26 8.64 9.07
N LEU A 70 -1.05 9.16 8.83
CA LEU A 70 -0.84 10.33 7.98
C LEU A 70 -1.28 10.04 6.55
N SER A 71 -0.87 8.91 5.99
CA SER A 71 -1.24 8.47 4.65
C SER A 71 -2.76 8.41 4.46
N LYS A 72 -3.49 7.80 5.41
CA LYS A 72 -4.96 7.73 5.38
C LYS A 72 -5.64 9.09 5.55
N LEU A 73 -5.04 9.98 6.35
CA LEU A 73 -5.53 11.36 6.47
C LEU A 73 -5.41 12.08 5.13
N VAL A 74 -4.25 12.00 4.47
CA VAL A 74 -4.02 12.66 3.17
C VAL A 74 -4.90 12.05 2.08
N GLU A 75 -5.03 10.72 2.02
CA GLU A 75 -5.94 10.00 1.11
C GLU A 75 -7.37 10.55 1.20
N LYS A 76 -7.89 10.69 2.43
CA LYS A 76 -9.24 11.22 2.66
C LYS A 76 -9.40 12.67 2.23
N ASN A 77 -8.40 13.52 2.46
CA ASN A 77 -8.48 14.94 2.15
C ASN A 77 -8.28 15.25 0.67
N PHE A 78 -7.48 14.45 -0.03
CA PHE A 78 -7.28 14.59 -1.48
C PHE A 78 -8.38 13.88 -2.29
N ILE A 79 -9.17 13.01 -1.65
CA ILE A 79 -10.23 12.23 -2.31
C ILE A 79 -9.65 11.41 -3.47
N VAL A 80 -8.41 10.93 -3.31
CA VAL A 80 -7.74 10.07 -4.29
C VAL A 80 -7.37 8.77 -3.57
N PRO A 81 -8.05 7.65 -3.84
CA PRO A 81 -7.76 6.40 -3.16
C PRO A 81 -6.37 5.89 -3.51
N LEU A 82 -5.73 5.24 -2.54
CA LEU A 82 -4.43 4.61 -2.72
C LEU A 82 -4.55 3.29 -3.48
N PRO A 83 -3.56 2.94 -4.32
CA PRO A 83 -3.42 1.58 -4.82
C PRO A 83 -3.34 0.59 -3.66
N LEU A 84 -4.07 -0.52 -3.75
CA LEU A 84 -4.04 -1.58 -2.72
C LEU A 84 -2.62 -2.07 -2.41
N HIS A 85 -1.76 -2.11 -3.43
CA HIS A 85 -0.38 -2.60 -3.33
C HIS A 85 0.66 -1.48 -3.25
N LYS A 86 0.26 -0.24 -2.91
CA LYS A 86 1.21 0.86 -2.70
C LYS A 86 2.20 0.47 -1.58
N SER A 87 3.50 0.67 -1.83
CA SER A 87 4.56 0.42 -0.86
C SER A 87 4.30 1.18 0.43
N ILE A 88 4.56 0.53 1.57
CA ILE A 88 4.37 1.06 2.95
C ILE A 88 2.91 1.33 3.34
N SER A 89 2.18 2.12 2.56
CA SER A 89 0.87 2.65 2.91
C SER A 89 -0.33 1.91 2.31
N GLY A 90 -0.15 1.09 1.28
CA GLY A 90 -1.24 0.38 0.61
C GLY A 90 -1.82 -0.74 1.45
N ASP A 91 -3.13 -0.97 1.40
CA ASP A 91 -3.82 -1.91 2.31
C ASP A 91 -3.24 -3.33 2.29
N ASN A 92 -2.66 -3.76 1.17
CA ASN A 92 -2.00 -5.08 1.03
C ASN A 92 -0.52 -5.11 1.41
N ALA A 93 0.10 -3.99 1.80
CA ALA A 93 1.55 -3.91 2.07
C ALA A 93 2.03 -4.84 3.20
N PHE A 94 1.15 -5.18 4.15
CA PHE A 94 1.43 -6.09 5.27
C PHE A 94 0.37 -7.19 5.41
N THR A 95 -0.30 -7.51 4.30
CA THR A 95 -1.39 -8.49 4.24
C THR A 95 -0.93 -9.73 3.51
N HIS A 96 -1.05 -10.89 4.15
CA HIS A 96 -0.60 -12.16 3.59
C HIS A 96 -1.78 -13.05 3.20
N SER A 97 -1.73 -13.61 1.99
CA SER A 97 -2.83 -14.37 1.40
C SER A 97 -2.54 -15.84 1.11
N SER A 98 -1.27 -16.28 1.22
CA SER A 98 -0.86 -17.65 0.88
C SER A 98 -0.40 -18.46 2.10
N GLY A 99 -0.80 -19.74 2.14
CA GLY A 99 -0.40 -20.66 3.21
C GLY A 99 1.10 -20.97 3.23
N ILE A 100 1.82 -20.79 2.12
CA ILE A 100 3.26 -21.06 2.00
C ILE A 100 4.09 -19.90 2.55
N HIS A 101 3.73 -18.65 2.21
CA HIS A 101 4.40 -17.47 2.78
C HIS A 101 4.15 -17.38 4.29
N SER A 102 2.95 -17.81 4.70
CA SER A 102 2.61 -17.90 6.12
C SER A 102 3.51 -18.88 6.87
N HIS A 103 3.78 -20.09 6.33
CA HIS A 103 4.62 -21.06 7.04
C HIS A 103 6.08 -20.58 7.23
N GLY A 104 6.70 -19.96 6.23
CA GLY A 104 8.05 -19.40 6.36
C GLY A 104 8.11 -18.13 7.23
N GLN A 105 7.01 -17.38 7.33
CA GLN A 105 6.90 -16.26 8.26
C GLN A 105 6.74 -16.72 9.71
N LEU A 106 6.05 -17.84 9.94
CA LEU A 106 5.90 -18.46 11.27
C LEU A 106 7.24 -18.95 11.84
N THR A 107 8.17 -19.33 10.98
CA THR A 107 9.51 -19.75 11.38
C THR A 107 10.46 -18.57 11.50
N HIS A 108 10.45 -17.63 10.54
CA HIS A 108 11.22 -16.37 10.61
C HIS A 108 10.46 -15.23 9.91
N SER A 109 9.95 -14.26 10.67
CA SER A 109 9.13 -13.17 10.12
C SER A 109 9.84 -12.33 9.05
N MET A 110 11.15 -12.13 9.20
CA MET A 110 12.00 -11.39 8.24
C MET A 110 12.09 -12.07 6.86
N THR A 111 11.74 -13.36 6.74
CA THR A 111 11.80 -14.09 5.46
C THR A 111 10.86 -13.49 4.40
N TYR A 112 9.74 -12.90 4.83
CA TYR A 112 8.72 -12.33 3.94
C TYR A 112 8.26 -10.93 4.33
N GLU A 113 8.82 -10.36 5.40
CA GLU A 113 8.55 -8.98 5.81
C GLU A 113 9.88 -8.26 6.08
N PRO A 114 10.40 -7.51 5.09
CA PRO A 114 11.62 -6.73 5.29
C PRO A 114 11.44 -5.60 6.31
N ILE A 115 10.19 -5.20 6.59
CA ILE A 115 9.83 -4.13 7.51
C ILE A 115 8.76 -4.66 8.47
N SER A 116 8.93 -4.46 9.77
CA SER A 116 7.88 -4.76 10.75
C SER A 116 6.68 -3.81 10.56
N PRO A 117 5.43 -4.31 10.46
CA PRO A 117 4.24 -3.46 10.31
C PRO A 117 4.12 -2.39 11.42
N SER A 118 4.56 -2.72 12.64
CA SER A 118 4.49 -1.80 13.78
C SER A 118 5.32 -0.53 13.57
N LYS A 119 6.43 -0.61 12.83
CA LYS A 119 7.30 0.54 12.54
C LYS A 119 6.60 1.58 11.67
N VAL A 120 5.57 1.21 10.91
CA VAL A 120 4.83 2.14 10.05
C VAL A 120 3.43 2.46 10.58
N GLY A 121 3.13 2.05 11.82
CA GLY A 121 1.81 2.25 12.42
C GLY A 121 0.76 1.25 12.00
N ARG A 122 1.18 0.04 11.59
CA ARG A 122 0.29 -1.00 11.07
C ARG A 122 0.37 -2.28 11.87
N LYS A 123 -0.60 -3.14 11.59
CA LYS A 123 -0.65 -4.52 12.09
C LYS A 123 -0.58 -5.45 10.89
N ARG A 124 -0.02 -6.63 11.12
CA ARG A 124 -0.06 -7.71 10.14
C ARG A 124 -1.50 -8.18 9.98
N GLU A 125 -1.91 -8.35 8.73
CA GLU A 125 -3.24 -8.84 8.40
C GLU A 125 -3.15 -10.10 7.54
N PHE A 126 -4.20 -10.92 7.58
CA PHE A 126 -4.27 -12.16 6.84
C PHE A 126 -5.55 -12.18 6.02
N HIS A 127 -5.41 -12.34 4.70
CA HIS A 127 -6.54 -12.42 3.78
C HIS A 127 -6.67 -13.84 3.26
N LEU A 128 -7.61 -14.61 3.83
CA LEU A 128 -7.74 -16.02 3.54
C LEU A 128 -8.47 -16.26 2.21
N GLY A 129 -7.76 -16.82 1.23
CA GLY A 129 -8.30 -17.15 -0.08
C GLY A 129 -8.29 -18.65 -0.40
N LYS A 130 -8.43 -18.96 -1.69
CA LYS A 130 -8.45 -20.34 -2.23
C LYS A 130 -7.28 -21.22 -1.77
N PHE A 131 -6.11 -20.63 -1.58
CA PHE A 131 -4.87 -21.34 -1.24
C PHE A 131 -4.61 -21.46 0.27
N VAL A 132 -5.61 -21.18 1.11
CA VAL A 132 -5.49 -21.39 2.55
C VAL A 132 -5.28 -22.88 2.86
N GLY A 133 -4.23 -23.18 3.62
CA GLY A 133 -3.90 -24.54 4.06
C GLY A 133 -4.37 -24.80 5.50
N ARG A 134 -4.64 -26.06 5.84
CA ARG A 134 -5.10 -26.46 7.19
C ARG A 134 -4.17 -25.98 8.31
N HIS A 135 -2.87 -26.13 8.13
CA HIS A 135 -1.88 -25.69 9.13
C HIS A 135 -1.95 -24.18 9.42
N PHE A 136 -2.30 -23.39 8.42
CA PHE A 136 -2.45 -21.96 8.61
C PHE A 136 -3.75 -21.60 9.35
N VAL A 137 -4.84 -22.32 9.07
CA VAL A 137 -6.08 -22.21 9.85
C VAL A 137 -5.84 -22.60 11.31
N GLU A 138 -5.15 -23.71 11.58
CA GLU A 138 -4.76 -24.14 12.93
C GLU A 138 -3.91 -23.08 13.65
N TYR A 139 -2.98 -22.44 12.93
CA TYR A 139 -2.20 -21.33 13.47
C TYR A 139 -3.08 -20.13 13.86
N LEU A 140 -4.00 -19.71 12.99
CA LEU A 140 -4.90 -18.59 13.28
C LEU A 140 -5.82 -18.88 14.47
N LEU A 141 -6.33 -20.10 14.57
CA LEU A 141 -7.12 -20.55 15.72
C LEU A 141 -6.30 -20.48 17.01
N LYS A 142 -5.04 -20.93 16.98
CA LYS A 142 -4.12 -20.83 18.12
C LYS A 142 -3.85 -19.38 18.52
N MET A 143 -3.59 -18.49 17.55
CA MET A 143 -3.39 -17.05 17.79
C MET A 143 -4.63 -16.38 18.39
N GLY A 144 -5.82 -16.83 17.99
CA GLY A 144 -7.10 -16.38 18.54
C GLY A 144 -7.47 -17.04 19.88
N GLY A 145 -6.67 -17.97 20.40
CA GLY A 145 -6.98 -18.72 21.62
C GLY A 145 -8.13 -19.72 21.48
N VAL A 146 -8.50 -20.10 20.24
CA VAL A 146 -9.60 -21.01 19.93
C VAL A 146 -9.08 -22.43 19.78
N LYS A 147 -9.66 -23.38 20.53
CA LYS A 147 -9.38 -24.81 20.39
C LYS A 147 -10.32 -25.43 19.35
N ALA A 148 -9.77 -26.23 18.43
CA ALA A 148 -10.54 -26.97 17.44
C ALA A 148 -9.94 -28.37 17.25
N THR A 149 -10.77 -29.36 16.93
CA THR A 149 -10.29 -30.69 16.51
C THR A 149 -9.75 -30.65 15.08
N PRO A 150 -8.95 -31.65 14.65
CA PRO A 150 -8.48 -31.74 13.27
C PRO A 150 -9.60 -31.70 12.22
N GLU A 151 -10.75 -32.30 12.52
CA GLU A 151 -11.93 -32.33 11.66
C GLU A 151 -12.57 -30.95 11.55
N GLN A 152 -12.70 -30.23 12.67
CA GLN A 152 -13.21 -28.85 12.68
C GLN A 152 -12.28 -27.91 11.91
N ALA A 153 -10.96 -28.04 12.08
CA ALA A 153 -9.99 -27.25 11.33
C ALA A 153 -10.08 -27.53 9.82
N ARG A 154 -10.31 -28.80 9.42
CA ARG A 154 -10.53 -29.18 8.02
C ARG A 154 -11.80 -28.54 7.47
N GLU A 155 -12.90 -28.63 8.20
CA GLU A 155 -14.18 -28.06 7.79
C GLU A 155 -14.10 -26.52 7.65
N ILE A 156 -13.45 -25.84 8.60
CA ILE A 156 -13.21 -24.39 8.52
C ILE A 156 -12.41 -24.06 7.25
N THR A 157 -11.36 -24.82 6.97
CA THR A 157 -10.54 -24.64 5.76
C THR A 157 -11.38 -24.77 4.48
N GLU A 158 -12.25 -25.76 4.39
CA GLU A 158 -13.14 -25.97 3.24
C GLU A 158 -14.15 -24.84 3.09
N ARG A 159 -14.77 -24.40 4.19
CA ARG A 159 -15.75 -23.29 4.18
C ARG A 159 -15.10 -21.99 3.73
N VAL A 160 -13.90 -21.66 4.21
CA VAL A 160 -13.15 -20.46 3.79
C VAL A 160 -12.89 -20.48 2.28
N LYS A 161 -12.48 -21.62 1.73
CA LYS A 161 -12.26 -21.77 0.28
C LYS A 161 -13.55 -21.56 -0.52
N LYS A 162 -14.66 -22.14 -0.06
CA LYS A 162 -15.97 -21.99 -0.71
C LYS A 162 -16.44 -20.54 -0.72
N THR A 163 -16.33 -19.82 0.40
CA THR A 163 -16.70 -18.41 0.49
C THR A 163 -15.89 -17.54 -0.48
N HIS A 164 -14.59 -17.81 -0.62
CA HIS A 164 -13.76 -17.10 -1.60
C HIS A 164 -14.23 -17.32 -3.05
N GLU A 165 -14.60 -18.56 -3.41
CA GLU A 165 -15.12 -18.86 -4.76
C GLU A 165 -16.45 -18.15 -5.04
N GLU A 166 -17.32 -18.03 -4.05
CA GLU A 166 -18.58 -17.28 -4.15
C GLU A 166 -18.34 -15.78 -4.31
N GLN A 167 -17.44 -15.19 -3.51
CA GLN A 167 -17.06 -13.78 -3.61
C GLN A 167 -16.40 -13.44 -4.95
N LYS A 168 -15.55 -14.33 -5.47
CA LYS A 168 -14.94 -14.13 -6.79
C LYS A 168 -15.98 -14.10 -7.91
N LYS A 169 -17.05 -14.91 -7.81
CA LYS A 169 -18.16 -14.87 -8.77
C LYS A 169 -18.98 -13.57 -8.67
N LEU A 170 -19.03 -12.95 -7.49
CA LEU A 170 -19.68 -11.66 -7.25
C LEU A 170 -18.87 -10.46 -7.75
N GLN A 171 -17.53 -10.58 -7.86
CA GLN A 171 -16.70 -9.59 -8.55
C GLN A 171 -17.01 -9.62 -10.05
N SER A 172 -18.04 -8.88 -10.45
CA SER A 172 -18.47 -8.76 -11.82
C SER A 172 -17.61 -7.77 -12.59
N HIS A 173 -17.53 -7.94 -13.91
CA HIS A 173 -16.93 -6.94 -14.80
C HIS A 173 -17.59 -5.57 -14.62
N ALA A 174 -18.89 -5.53 -14.31
CA ALA A 174 -19.60 -4.28 -14.03
C ALA A 174 -19.04 -3.54 -12.81
N ALA A 175 -18.72 -4.24 -11.72
CA ALA A 175 -18.10 -3.61 -10.54
C ALA A 175 -16.72 -3.03 -10.87
N PHE A 176 -15.93 -3.73 -11.68
CA PHE A 176 -14.62 -3.25 -12.13
C PHE A 176 -14.72 -1.97 -12.99
N GLU A 177 -15.64 -1.96 -13.96
CA GLU A 177 -15.86 -0.79 -14.81
C GLU A 177 -16.41 0.40 -14.02
N ASN A 178 -17.31 0.16 -13.05
CA ASN A 178 -17.81 1.21 -12.16
C ASN A 178 -16.68 1.86 -11.35
N ILE A 179 -15.82 1.04 -10.71
CA ILE A 179 -14.66 1.56 -9.96
C ILE A 179 -13.76 2.40 -10.86
N LYS A 180 -13.48 1.94 -12.09
CA LYS A 180 -12.69 2.72 -13.05
C LYS A 180 -13.37 4.03 -13.44
N GLY A 181 -14.70 4.01 -13.61
CA GLY A 181 -15.50 5.20 -13.88
C GLY A 181 -15.39 6.22 -12.76
N ASP A 182 -15.62 5.79 -11.53
CA ASP A 182 -15.55 6.62 -10.33
C ASP A 182 -14.15 7.24 -10.17
N LEU A 183 -13.09 6.44 -10.36
CA LEU A 183 -11.70 6.93 -10.29
C LEU A 183 -11.38 8.01 -11.34
N ARG A 184 -11.97 7.94 -12.53
CA ARG A 184 -11.80 8.97 -13.57
C ARG A 184 -12.56 10.25 -13.22
N ALA A 185 -13.74 10.12 -12.61
CA ALA A 185 -14.57 11.25 -12.20
C ALA A 185 -13.99 12.07 -11.05
N LEU A 186 -13.05 11.49 -10.27
CA LEU A 186 -12.31 12.21 -9.23
C LEU A 186 -11.36 13.30 -9.77
N ARG A 187 -11.10 13.34 -11.08
CA ARG A 187 -10.26 14.38 -11.69
C ARG A 187 -10.98 15.73 -11.62
N THR A 188 -10.53 16.60 -10.73
CA THR A 188 -11.00 17.98 -10.64
C THR A 188 -10.22 18.89 -11.58
N GLY A 189 -10.89 19.83 -12.23
CA GLY A 189 -10.24 20.84 -13.06
C GLY A 189 -11.02 21.12 -14.33
N VAL A 190 -10.50 22.05 -15.11
CA VAL A 190 -11.03 22.38 -16.43
C VAL A 190 -10.10 21.74 -17.45
N SER A 191 -10.62 20.89 -18.34
CA SER A 191 -9.82 20.36 -19.45
C SER A 191 -9.34 21.51 -20.34
N GLU A 192 -8.26 21.32 -21.08
CA GLU A 192 -7.77 22.34 -22.02
C GLU A 192 -8.86 22.83 -22.98
N ARG A 193 -9.73 21.91 -23.42
CA ARG A 193 -10.88 22.24 -24.26
C ARG A 193 -11.89 23.14 -23.55
N GLU A 194 -12.26 22.80 -22.31
CA GLU A 194 -13.19 23.62 -21.52
C GLU A 194 -12.56 24.97 -21.17
N PHE A 195 -11.24 25.02 -20.96
CA PHE A 195 -10.50 26.26 -20.74
C PHE A 195 -10.63 27.17 -21.96
N TRP A 196 -10.35 26.67 -23.16
CA TRP A 196 -10.52 27.45 -24.39
C TRP A 196 -11.99 27.84 -24.63
N ALA A 197 -12.95 26.98 -24.27
CA ALA A 197 -14.37 27.33 -24.34
C ALA A 197 -14.73 28.49 -23.41
N ILE A 198 -14.22 28.50 -22.17
CA ILE A 198 -14.38 29.62 -21.23
C ILE A 198 -13.69 30.88 -21.77
N VAL A 199 -12.48 30.75 -22.34
CA VAL A 199 -11.76 31.88 -22.93
C VAL A 199 -12.58 32.52 -24.05
N PHE A 200 -13.11 31.74 -24.99
CA PHE A 200 -13.92 32.24 -26.10
C PHE A 200 -15.32 32.72 -25.73
N ASP A 201 -15.83 32.34 -24.55
CA ASP A 201 -17.08 32.89 -24.00
C ASP A 201 -16.87 34.27 -23.36
N VAL A 202 -15.65 34.55 -22.89
CA VAL A 202 -15.30 35.80 -22.17
C VAL A 202 -14.79 36.90 -23.10
N ILE A 203 -14.11 36.56 -24.21
CA ILE A 203 -13.54 37.53 -25.17
C ILE A 203 -14.42 37.71 -26.41
#